data_AF-A0A7C9ENR8-F1
#
_entry.id   AF-A0A7C9ENR8-F1
#
_cell.length_a   1.000
_cell.length_b   1.000
_cell.length_c   1.000
_cell.angle_alpha   90.00
_cell.angle_beta   90.00
_cell.angle_gamma   90.00
#
_symmetry.space_group_name_H-M   'P 1'
#
loop_
_entity.id
_entity.type
_entity.pdbx_description
1 polymer ?
#
loop_
_entity_poly.entity_id
_entity_poly.type
_entity_poly.pdbx_seq_one_letter_code
_entity_poly.pdbx_strand_id
1 'polypeptide(L)'
;MDLLPLRSRFHFQLTFGKIIRDFVKEVQEEFSKPGFNSFGLGDCKAPKVLGDIVESVAGAIFLDSGRDTAVVWRVFEPLLQPMVTPETLPMHPVRELQERCQQQAEGLEYKASRNGNVATVEVYVDGVQIGVAQNPQKKMAQKLAARNALLALKEKETADAKDKDDESGRKRKNNGQTFTRQTLNDICLRRNWPMPLYRCVNEGGPAHAKRFTFAVRVNTADRGWTDECIGEPMPSVKKAKDSAAALLLELINKWCA
;
A
#
# COMPACT_ATOMS: atom_id res chain seq x y z
N MET A 1 -47.76 35.71 -17.61
CA MET A 1 -47.37 34.28 -17.62
C MET A 1 -45.85 34.23 -17.62
N ASP A 2 -45.25 34.32 -16.43
CA ASP A 2 -43.80 34.36 -16.28
C ASP A 2 -43.21 32.96 -16.53
N LEU A 3 -42.50 32.80 -17.64
CA LEU A 3 -41.76 31.60 -18.05
C LEU A 3 -40.42 31.42 -17.29
N LEU A 4 -40.07 32.35 -16.40
CA LEU A 4 -38.83 32.33 -15.60
C LEU A 4 -38.68 31.08 -14.70
N PRO A 5 -39.72 30.57 -14.01
CA PRO A 5 -39.61 29.36 -13.20
C PRO A 5 -39.39 28.09 -14.05
N LEU A 6 -39.97 28.02 -15.25
CA LEU A 6 -39.77 26.91 -16.17
C LEU A 6 -38.35 26.91 -16.75
N ARG A 7 -37.81 28.09 -17.10
CA ARG A 7 -36.46 28.20 -17.67
C ARG A 7 -35.36 27.84 -16.66
N SER A 8 -35.55 28.19 -15.39
CA SER A 8 -34.67 27.78 -14.29
C SER A 8 -34.71 26.26 -14.03
N ARG A 9 -35.92 25.65 -14.04
CA ARG A 9 -36.08 24.18 -13.93
C ARG A 9 -35.47 23.40 -15.09
N PHE A 10 -35.61 23.88 -16.33
CA PHE A 10 -35.00 23.24 -17.51
C PHE A 10 -33.47 23.33 -17.50
N HIS A 11 -32.91 24.48 -17.11
CA HIS A 11 -31.46 24.63 -16.99
C HIS A 11 -30.88 23.75 -15.87
N PHE A 12 -31.60 23.63 -14.75
CA PHE A 12 -31.23 22.74 -13.64
C PHE A 12 -31.27 21.26 -14.05
N GLN A 13 -32.29 20.80 -14.78
CA GLN A 13 -32.39 19.43 -15.30
C GLN A 13 -31.28 19.09 -16.31
N LEU A 14 -30.93 20.02 -17.20
CA LEU A 14 -29.88 19.81 -18.21
C LEU A 14 -28.48 19.70 -17.58
N THR A 15 -28.18 20.55 -16.60
CA THR A 15 -26.91 20.53 -15.88
C THR A 15 -26.79 19.29 -14.99
N PHE A 16 -27.90 18.87 -14.37
CA PHE A 16 -27.93 17.68 -13.53
C PHE A 16 -27.63 16.39 -14.30
N GLY A 17 -28.32 16.20 -15.44
CA GLY A 17 -28.08 15.04 -16.30
C GLY A 17 -26.66 15.03 -16.87
N LYS A 18 -26.06 16.20 -17.10
CA LYS A 18 -24.66 16.30 -17.52
C LYS A 18 -23.70 15.84 -16.44
N ILE A 19 -23.85 16.31 -15.19
CA ILE A 19 -22.98 15.94 -14.06
C ILE A 19 -22.99 14.43 -13.83
N ILE A 20 -24.16 13.78 -13.87
CA ILE A 20 -24.24 12.32 -13.72
C ILE A 20 -23.53 11.63 -14.88
N ARG A 21 -23.78 12.04 -16.13
CA ARG A 21 -23.16 11.42 -17.30
C ARG A 21 -21.64 11.56 -17.28
N ASP A 22 -21.13 12.72 -16.88
CA ASP A 22 -19.71 12.97 -16.74
C ASP A 22 -19.11 12.06 -15.65
N PHE A 23 -19.78 11.94 -14.48
CA PHE A 23 -19.35 11.01 -13.42
C PHE A 23 -19.38 9.55 -13.86
N VAL A 24 -20.44 9.10 -14.57
CA VAL A 24 -20.55 7.74 -15.11
C VAL A 24 -19.40 7.47 -16.09
N LYS A 25 -19.06 8.43 -16.93
CA LYS A 25 -17.96 8.32 -17.88
C LYS A 25 -16.61 8.20 -17.15
N GLU A 26 -16.36 9.05 -16.15
CA GLU A 26 -15.14 8.99 -15.33
C GLU A 26 -15.00 7.64 -14.62
N VAL A 27 -16.09 7.13 -14.03
CA VAL A 27 -16.14 5.82 -13.39
C VAL A 27 -15.83 4.71 -14.41
N GLN A 28 -16.43 4.74 -15.60
CA GLN A 28 -16.22 3.75 -16.65
C GLN A 28 -14.77 3.76 -17.19
N GLU A 29 -14.18 4.93 -17.36
CA GLU A 29 -12.78 5.09 -17.74
C GLU A 29 -11.85 4.52 -16.66
N GLU A 30 -12.16 4.73 -15.38
CA GLU A 30 -11.39 4.19 -14.27
C GLU A 30 -11.54 2.65 -14.15
N PHE A 31 -12.72 2.10 -14.41
CA PHE A 31 -12.93 0.63 -14.49
C PHE A 31 -12.16 -0.01 -15.64
N SER A 32 -11.90 0.74 -16.71
CA SER A 32 -11.19 0.24 -17.89
C SER A 32 -9.67 0.22 -17.69
N LYS A 33 -9.14 0.83 -16.63
CA LYS A 33 -7.71 0.80 -16.29
C LYS A 33 -7.38 -0.47 -15.49
N PRO A 34 -6.28 -1.19 -15.83
CA PRO A 34 -5.85 -2.33 -15.04
C PRO A 34 -5.54 -1.88 -13.61
N GLY A 35 -6.19 -2.52 -12.64
CA GLY A 35 -6.12 -2.13 -11.24
C GLY A 35 -7.19 -1.12 -10.86
N PHE A 36 -8.44 -1.57 -10.77
CA PHE A 36 -9.50 -0.80 -10.12
C PHE A 36 -9.11 -0.41 -8.68
N ASN A 37 -9.27 0.86 -8.32
CA ASN A 37 -8.95 1.42 -7.00
C ASN A 37 -10.13 1.19 -6.04
N SER A 38 -10.19 0.03 -5.39
CA SER A 38 -11.27 -0.27 -4.42
C SER A 38 -11.20 0.60 -3.13
N PHE A 39 -10.15 1.40 -2.98
CA PHE A 39 -9.95 2.37 -1.89
C PHE A 39 -10.46 3.79 -2.16
N GLY A 40 -11.43 3.91 -3.05
CA GLY A 40 -11.92 5.18 -3.56
C GLY A 40 -11.38 5.41 -4.97
N LEU A 41 -12.31 5.67 -5.87
CA LEU A 41 -12.08 6.19 -7.21
C LEU A 41 -11.00 7.26 -7.11
N GLY A 42 -9.86 7.01 -7.76
CA GLY A 42 -8.60 7.72 -7.54
C GLY A 42 -8.75 9.24 -7.63
N ASP A 43 -9.73 9.73 -8.38
CA ASP A 43 -10.09 11.15 -8.47
C ASP A 43 -11.61 11.40 -8.69
N CYS A 44 -12.45 10.37 -8.82
CA CYS A 44 -13.89 10.56 -9.08
C CYS A 44 -14.64 10.86 -7.79
N LYS A 45 -14.77 12.14 -7.47
CA LYS A 45 -15.64 12.57 -6.37
C LYS A 45 -17.09 12.35 -6.80
N ALA A 46 -17.78 11.44 -6.12
CA ALA A 46 -19.22 11.27 -6.32
C ALA A 46 -19.92 12.64 -6.22
N PRO A 47 -20.75 13.01 -7.21
CA PRO A 47 -21.51 14.26 -7.16
C PRO A 47 -22.36 14.27 -5.89
N LYS A 48 -22.30 15.35 -5.11
CA LYS A 48 -23.10 15.48 -3.87
C LYS A 48 -24.58 15.17 -4.09
N VAL A 49 -25.07 15.62 -5.24
CA VAL A 49 -26.45 15.45 -5.69
C VAL A 49 -26.88 13.98 -5.88
N LEU A 50 -25.95 13.05 -6.07
CA LEU A 50 -26.27 11.62 -6.05
C LEU A 50 -26.71 11.19 -4.64
N GLY A 51 -26.02 11.70 -3.61
CA GLY A 51 -26.41 11.51 -2.21
C GLY A 51 -27.78 12.11 -1.93
N ASP A 52 -28.02 13.34 -2.38
CA ASP A 52 -29.32 14.02 -2.20
C ASP A 52 -30.47 13.23 -2.85
N ILE A 53 -30.25 12.61 -4.01
CA ILE A 53 -31.26 11.75 -4.66
C ILE A 53 -31.51 10.47 -3.87
N VAL A 54 -30.45 9.77 -3.48
CA VAL A 54 -30.56 8.55 -2.69
C VAL A 54 -31.31 8.83 -1.39
N GLU A 55 -30.96 9.93 -0.70
CA GLU A 55 -31.62 10.39 0.51
C GLU A 55 -33.09 10.76 0.27
N SER A 56 -33.39 11.49 -0.81
CA SER A 56 -34.77 11.89 -1.14
C SER A 56 -35.66 10.69 -1.45
N VAL A 57 -35.16 9.71 -2.21
CA VAL A 57 -35.90 8.48 -2.54
C VAL A 57 -36.07 7.61 -1.31
N ALA A 58 -35.03 7.45 -0.49
CA ALA A 58 -35.12 6.75 0.79
C ALA A 58 -36.13 7.40 1.74
N GLY A 59 -36.13 8.72 1.83
CA GLY A 59 -37.08 9.49 2.64
C GLY A 59 -38.53 9.33 2.16
N ALA A 60 -38.77 9.34 0.85
CA ALA A 60 -40.10 9.10 0.29
C ALA A 60 -40.62 7.70 0.64
N ILE A 61 -39.82 6.65 0.39
CA ILE A 61 -40.18 5.26 0.72
C ILE A 61 -40.42 5.12 2.23
N PHE A 62 -39.59 5.75 3.06
CA PHE A 62 -39.72 5.73 4.51
C PHE A 62 -41.05 6.33 4.96
N LEU A 63 -41.45 7.48 4.42
CA LEU A 63 -42.73 8.11 4.76
C LEU A 63 -43.93 7.29 4.25
N ASP A 64 -43.87 6.83 3.01
CA ASP A 64 -44.97 6.06 2.38
C ASP A 64 -45.19 4.69 3.02
N SER A 65 -44.14 4.10 3.60
CA SER A 65 -44.20 2.82 4.33
C SER A 65 -44.61 2.97 5.79
N GLY A 66 -45.01 4.17 6.25
CA GLY A 66 -45.36 4.39 7.65
C GLY A 66 -44.13 4.36 8.58
N ARG A 67 -42.96 4.79 8.08
CA ARG A 67 -41.66 4.83 8.76
C ARG A 67 -41.01 3.46 8.97
N ASP A 68 -41.19 2.55 8.01
CA ASP A 68 -40.58 1.22 8.04
C ASP A 68 -39.22 1.19 7.33
N THR A 69 -38.14 1.10 8.10
CA THR A 69 -36.77 1.02 7.57
C THR A 69 -36.48 -0.29 6.83
N ALA A 70 -37.17 -1.39 7.15
CA ALA A 70 -36.98 -2.67 6.47
C ALA A 70 -37.50 -2.60 5.03
N VAL A 71 -38.58 -1.85 4.79
CA VAL A 71 -39.09 -1.59 3.43
C VAL A 71 -38.09 -0.75 2.64
N VAL A 72 -37.50 0.28 3.24
CA VAL A 72 -36.44 1.09 2.61
C VAL A 72 -35.25 0.20 2.24
N TRP A 73 -34.76 -0.61 3.18
CA TRP A 73 -33.63 -1.52 2.93
C TRP A 73 -33.92 -2.50 1.81
N ARG A 74 -35.10 -3.13 1.81
CA ARG A 74 -35.51 -4.09 0.76
C ARG A 74 -35.50 -3.49 -0.64
N VAL A 75 -35.75 -2.18 -0.78
CA VAL A 75 -35.70 -1.48 -2.07
C VAL A 75 -34.27 -1.13 -2.47
N PHE A 76 -33.44 -0.68 -1.52
CA PHE A 76 -32.07 -0.24 -1.80
C PHE A 76 -31.05 -1.36 -1.88
N GLU A 77 -31.25 -2.46 -1.15
CA GLU A 77 -30.32 -3.58 -1.07
C GLU A 77 -29.94 -4.12 -2.47
N PRO A 78 -30.88 -4.40 -3.40
CA PRO A 78 -30.52 -4.84 -4.74
C PRO A 78 -29.70 -3.81 -5.54
N LEU A 79 -29.87 -2.52 -5.27
CA LEU A 79 -29.15 -1.43 -5.94
C LEU A 79 -27.73 -1.28 -5.42
N LEU A 80 -27.45 -1.74 -4.19
CA LEU A 80 -26.16 -1.64 -3.53
C LEU A 80 -25.32 -2.92 -3.65
N GLN A 81 -25.85 -3.97 -4.29
CA GLN A 81 -25.10 -5.20 -4.53
C GLN A 81 -24.05 -5.02 -5.64
N PRO A 82 -22.86 -5.66 -5.52
CA PRO A 82 -22.40 -6.44 -4.37
C PRO A 82 -21.93 -5.54 -3.22
N MET A 83 -22.43 -5.81 -2.01
CA MET A 83 -21.97 -5.08 -0.83
C MET A 83 -20.54 -5.48 -0.47
N VAL A 84 -19.72 -4.48 -0.15
CA VAL A 84 -18.37 -4.71 0.39
C VAL A 84 -18.52 -5.28 1.80
N THR A 85 -17.98 -6.47 2.01
CA THR A 85 -17.85 -7.12 3.33
C THR A 85 -16.45 -6.86 3.88
N PRO A 86 -16.21 -6.98 5.19
CA PRO A 86 -14.85 -6.86 5.75
C PRO A 86 -13.83 -7.77 5.05
N GLU A 87 -14.25 -8.94 4.57
CA GLU A 87 -13.43 -9.91 3.85
C GLU A 87 -13.16 -9.51 2.40
N THR A 88 -14.10 -8.81 1.76
CA THR A 88 -13.94 -8.28 0.40
C THR A 88 -13.43 -6.84 0.36
N LEU A 89 -13.31 -6.19 1.52
CA LEU A 89 -12.67 -4.90 1.67
C LEU A 89 -11.17 -5.13 1.45
N PRO A 90 -10.59 -4.59 0.36
CA PRO A 90 -9.16 -4.78 0.13
C PRO A 90 -8.37 -4.09 1.25
N MET A 91 -7.05 -4.23 1.28
CA MET A 91 -6.18 -3.49 2.21
C MET A 91 -5.66 -2.19 1.60
N HIS A 92 -5.62 -1.12 2.40
CA HIS A 92 -5.22 0.20 1.87
C HIS A 92 -3.78 0.09 1.36
N PRO A 93 -3.44 0.56 0.14
CA PRO A 93 -2.17 0.23 -0.49
C PRO A 93 -0.95 0.72 0.30
N VAL A 94 -1.08 1.84 1.04
CA VAL A 94 -0.02 2.29 1.97
C VAL A 94 0.16 1.30 3.13
N ARG A 95 -0.93 0.76 3.67
CA ARG A 95 -0.91 -0.22 4.76
C ARG A 95 -0.39 -1.57 4.26
N GLU A 96 -0.91 -2.06 3.13
CA GLU A 96 -0.46 -3.31 2.49
C GLU A 96 1.05 -3.26 2.22
N LEU A 97 1.55 -2.15 1.65
CA LEU A 97 2.99 -1.99 1.38
C LEU A 97 3.81 -1.96 2.67
N GLN A 98 3.34 -1.23 3.68
CA GLN A 98 4.02 -1.15 4.97
C GLN A 98 4.11 -2.52 5.65
N GLU A 99 3.01 -3.27 5.71
CA GLU A 99 3.00 -4.61 6.30
C GLU A 99 3.88 -5.58 5.52
N ARG A 100 3.86 -5.52 4.18
CA ARG A 100 4.74 -6.34 3.33
C ARG A 100 6.22 -6.03 3.60
N CYS A 101 6.62 -4.77 3.60
CA CYS A 101 8.00 -4.39 3.88
C CYS A 101 8.41 -4.78 5.31
N GLN A 102 7.51 -4.69 6.29
CA GLN A 102 7.77 -5.13 7.67
C GLN A 102 7.98 -6.65 7.77
N GLN A 103 7.13 -7.44 7.11
CA GLN A 103 7.22 -8.91 7.06
C GLN A 103 8.46 -9.38 6.31
N GLN A 104 8.86 -8.66 5.27
CA GLN A 104 10.12 -8.97 4.60
C GLN A 104 11.28 -8.45 5.43
N ALA A 105 11.09 -7.41 6.24
CA ALA A 105 12.06 -6.63 7.01
C ALA A 105 12.95 -5.68 6.19
N GLU A 106 12.35 -5.13 5.13
CA GLU A 106 12.91 -4.10 4.25
C GLU A 106 12.65 -2.69 4.81
N GLY A 107 13.60 -1.78 4.60
CA GLY A 107 13.42 -0.36 4.96
C GLY A 107 12.50 0.33 3.94
N LEU A 108 11.34 0.81 4.39
CA LEU A 108 10.38 1.56 3.57
C LEU A 108 10.51 3.06 3.83
N GLU A 109 10.73 3.85 2.78
CA GLU A 109 10.82 5.31 2.85
C GLU A 109 9.93 5.99 1.81
N TYR A 110 9.28 7.08 2.21
CA TYR A 110 8.51 7.95 1.32
C TYR A 110 9.18 9.31 1.21
N LYS A 111 9.45 9.76 -0.02
CA LYS A 111 9.89 11.13 -0.29
C LYS A 111 8.81 11.86 -1.05
N ALA A 112 8.44 13.06 -0.58
CA ALA A 112 7.43 13.88 -1.22
C ALA A 112 8.05 15.20 -1.67
N SER A 113 7.84 15.56 -2.93
CA SER A 113 8.19 16.86 -3.50
C SER A 113 6.94 17.51 -4.07
N ARG A 114 6.94 18.84 -4.20
CA ARG A 114 5.84 19.59 -4.79
C ARG A 114 6.37 20.52 -5.86
N ASN A 115 5.79 20.43 -7.06
CA ASN A 115 6.07 21.34 -8.16
C ASN A 115 4.76 22.02 -8.58
N GLY A 116 4.61 23.30 -8.24
CA GLY A 116 3.37 24.04 -8.43
C GLY A 116 2.17 23.36 -7.74
N ASN A 117 1.13 23.06 -8.51
CA ASN A 117 -0.08 22.42 -7.99
C ASN A 117 -0.04 20.89 -7.96
N VAL A 118 1.11 20.28 -8.27
CA VAL A 118 1.26 18.82 -8.33
C VAL A 118 2.21 18.35 -7.23
N ALA A 119 1.76 17.40 -6.41
CA ALA A 119 2.60 16.69 -5.47
C ALA A 119 3.11 15.39 -6.10
N THR A 120 4.42 15.17 -6.02
CA THR A 120 5.07 13.92 -6.43
C THR A 120 5.45 13.15 -5.17
N VAL A 121 5.12 11.86 -5.11
CA VAL A 121 5.55 10.97 -4.04
C VAL A 121 6.33 9.80 -4.63
N GLU A 122 7.51 9.58 -4.07
CA GLU A 122 8.45 8.52 -4.43
C GLU A 122 8.57 7.55 -3.25
N VAL A 123 8.58 6.27 -3.57
CA VAL A 123 8.62 5.16 -2.60
C VAL A 123 9.91 4.39 -2.82
N TYR A 124 10.67 4.25 -1.74
CA TYR A 124 11.93 3.52 -1.72
C TYR A 124 11.82 2.32 -0.80
N VAL A 125 12.32 1.18 -1.27
CA VAL A 125 12.47 -0.03 -0.48
C VAL A 125 13.95 -0.39 -0.48
N ASP A 126 14.56 -0.43 0.70
CA ASP A 126 16.00 -0.66 0.91
C ASP A 126 16.89 0.29 0.08
N GLY A 127 16.45 1.54 -0.08
CA GLY A 127 17.15 2.59 -0.82
C GLY A 127 16.94 2.57 -2.34
N VAL A 128 16.23 1.57 -2.88
CA VAL A 128 15.89 1.49 -4.31
C VAL A 128 14.52 2.09 -4.54
N GLN A 129 14.36 2.98 -5.54
CA GLN A 129 13.06 3.52 -5.91
C GLN A 129 12.21 2.41 -6.54
N ILE A 130 11.05 2.11 -5.95
CA ILE A 130 10.15 1.04 -6.39
C ILE A 130 8.85 1.60 -6.95
N GLY A 131 8.42 2.78 -6.50
CA GLY A 131 7.19 3.41 -6.99
C GLY A 131 7.27 4.92 -6.99
N VAL A 132 6.57 5.55 -7.93
CA VAL A 132 6.40 6.99 -8.02
C VAL A 132 4.99 7.31 -8.50
N ALA A 133 4.39 8.37 -7.99
CA ALA A 133 3.15 8.90 -8.52
C ALA A 133 3.01 10.40 -8.27
N GLN A 134 2.18 11.03 -9.09
CA GLN A 134 1.88 12.45 -9.03
C GLN A 134 0.37 12.67 -8.90
N ASN A 135 -0.02 13.61 -8.05
CA ASN A 135 -1.42 14.03 -7.92
C ASN A 135 -1.48 15.44 -7.28
N PRO A 136 -2.50 16.26 -7.57
CA PRO A 136 -2.69 17.55 -6.90
C PRO A 136 -2.78 17.43 -5.37
N GLN A 137 -3.31 16.30 -4.88
CA GLN A 137 -3.41 15.97 -3.46
C GLN A 137 -2.31 15.01 -3.04
N LYS A 138 -1.46 15.43 -2.10
CA LYS A 138 -0.35 14.62 -1.55
C LYS A 138 -0.79 13.24 -1.06
N LYS A 139 -1.96 13.14 -0.40
CA LYS A 139 -2.48 11.85 0.10
C LYS A 139 -2.81 10.88 -1.04
N MET A 140 -3.37 11.38 -2.15
CA MET A 140 -3.61 10.54 -3.33
C MET A 140 -2.30 10.17 -4.02
N ALA A 141 -1.37 11.10 -4.16
CA ALA A 141 -0.03 10.80 -4.70
C ALA A 141 0.65 9.68 -3.89
N GLN A 142 0.56 9.72 -2.56
CA GLN A 142 1.11 8.68 -1.70
C GLN A 142 0.43 7.32 -1.89
N LYS A 143 -0.92 7.31 -1.96
CA LYS A 143 -1.69 6.08 -2.21
C LYS A 143 -1.33 5.44 -3.55
N LEU A 144 -1.25 6.24 -4.62
CA LEU A 144 -0.87 5.77 -5.95
C LEU A 144 0.58 5.29 -5.99
N ALA A 145 1.51 6.01 -5.38
CA ALA A 145 2.92 5.62 -5.36
C ALA A 145 3.12 4.30 -4.60
N ALA A 146 2.42 4.10 -3.48
CA ALA A 146 2.43 2.84 -2.74
C ALA A 146 1.85 1.68 -3.57
N ARG A 147 0.79 1.93 -4.33
CA ARG A 147 0.21 0.95 -5.24
C ARG A 147 1.19 0.56 -6.36
N ASN A 148 1.80 1.53 -7.01
CA ASN A 148 2.80 1.29 -8.05
C ASN A 148 3.96 0.47 -7.49
N ALA A 149 4.38 0.76 -6.26
CA ALA A 149 5.41 -0.03 -5.61
C ALA A 149 4.99 -1.48 -5.36
N LEU A 150 3.76 -1.72 -4.86
CA LEU A 150 3.23 -3.08 -4.66
C LEU A 150 3.19 -3.90 -5.95
N LEU A 151 2.82 -3.30 -7.08
CA LEU A 151 2.82 -3.96 -8.39
C LEU A 151 4.23 -4.36 -8.82
N ALA A 152 5.17 -3.41 -8.76
CA ALA A 152 6.57 -3.67 -9.13
C ALA A 152 7.22 -4.76 -8.25
N LEU A 153 6.85 -4.81 -6.96
CA LEU A 153 7.33 -5.85 -6.05
C LEU A 153 6.76 -7.22 -6.37
N LYS A 154 5.46 -7.31 -6.69
CA LYS A 154 4.82 -8.56 -7.12
C LYS A 154 5.43 -9.09 -8.42
N GLU A 155 5.71 -8.20 -9.38
CA GLU A 155 6.38 -8.58 -10.63
C GLU A 155 7.78 -9.15 -10.38
N LYS A 156 8.59 -8.49 -9.53
CA LYS A 156 9.92 -9.00 -9.13
C LYS A 156 9.84 -10.39 -8.48
N GLU A 157 8.89 -10.60 -7.57
CA GLU A 157 8.69 -11.91 -6.92
C GLU A 157 8.32 -13.01 -7.92
N THR A 158 7.52 -12.70 -8.93
CA THR A 158 7.16 -13.67 -9.98
C THR A 158 8.30 -13.98 -10.95
N ALA A 159 9.21 -13.02 -11.19
CA ALA A 159 10.42 -13.25 -11.98
C ALA A 159 11.41 -14.15 -11.21
N ASP A 160 11.66 -13.86 -9.92
CA ASP A 160 12.53 -14.65 -9.04
C ASP A 160 12.03 -16.09 -8.81
N ALA A 161 10.74 -16.36 -9.04
CA ALA A 161 10.15 -17.69 -8.95
C ALA A 161 10.38 -18.53 -10.22
N LYS A 162 10.49 -17.90 -11.40
CA LYS A 162 10.71 -18.60 -12.67
C LYS A 162 12.17 -19.01 -12.87
N ASP A 163 13.12 -18.20 -12.41
CA ASP A 163 14.55 -18.51 -12.50
C ASP A 163 14.97 -19.70 -11.59
N LYS A 164 14.13 -20.11 -10.63
CA LYS A 164 14.40 -21.25 -9.74
C LYS A 164 14.00 -22.61 -10.31
N ASP A 165 13.25 -22.66 -11.41
CA ASP A 165 12.79 -23.92 -11.99
C ASP A 165 13.83 -24.51 -12.97
N ASP A 166 14.67 -23.66 -13.59
CA ASP A 166 15.72 -24.06 -14.55
C ASP A 166 17.02 -24.57 -13.92
N GLU A 167 17.19 -24.45 -12.59
CA GLU A 167 18.40 -24.91 -11.86
C GLU A 167 18.13 -26.12 -10.93
N SER A 168 17.15 -26.97 -11.27
CA SER A 168 16.85 -28.19 -10.52
C SER A 168 17.78 -29.37 -10.90
N GLY A 169 19.06 -29.22 -10.55
CA GLY A 169 20.12 -30.14 -11.00
C GLY A 169 21.16 -30.59 -9.98
N ARG A 170 20.97 -30.46 -8.64
CA ARG A 170 21.71 -31.29 -7.64
C ARG A 170 21.16 -31.20 -6.22
N LYS A 171 20.88 -32.40 -5.68
CA LYS A 171 20.35 -32.80 -4.37
C LYS A 171 20.82 -32.03 -3.11
N ARG A 172 19.82 -31.83 -2.22
CA ARG A 172 19.78 -32.12 -0.76
C ARG A 172 20.43 -31.13 0.23
N LYS A 173 19.60 -30.35 0.93
CA LYS A 173 19.07 -30.61 2.30
C LYS A 173 18.31 -29.37 2.78
N ASN A 174 16.99 -29.49 2.95
CA ASN A 174 16.18 -28.57 3.73
C ASN A 174 16.60 -28.67 5.20
N ASN A 175 17.24 -27.63 5.74
CA ASN A 175 17.10 -27.28 7.15
C ASN A 175 17.56 -25.83 7.42
N GLY A 176 16.71 -25.02 8.07
CA GLY A 176 17.10 -23.74 8.66
C GLY A 176 16.82 -22.48 7.82
N GLN A 177 15.57 -22.22 7.44
CA GLN A 177 15.18 -20.87 7.03
C GLN A 177 15.17 -19.98 8.28
N THR A 178 16.34 -19.42 8.61
CA THR A 178 16.59 -18.59 9.79
C THR A 178 15.86 -17.25 9.63
N PHE A 179 14.72 -17.10 10.30
CA PHE A 179 13.99 -15.83 10.43
C PHE A 179 14.68 -14.83 11.38
N THR A 180 16.01 -14.66 11.28
CA THR A 180 16.78 -13.78 12.17
C THR A 180 16.39 -12.32 11.97
N ARG A 181 16.19 -11.88 10.72
CA ARG A 181 15.71 -10.52 10.41
C ARG A 181 14.31 -10.23 10.98
N GLN A 182 13.39 -11.18 10.86
CA GLN A 182 12.04 -11.06 11.40
C GLN A 182 12.05 -11.01 12.93
N THR A 183 12.86 -11.86 13.57
CA THR A 183 12.99 -11.90 15.02
C THR A 183 13.50 -10.56 15.57
N LEU A 184 14.49 -9.95 14.89
CA LEU A 184 15.00 -8.63 15.27
C LEU A 184 13.93 -7.53 15.13
N ASN A 185 13.13 -7.58 14.07
CA ASN A 185 12.01 -6.65 13.88
C ASN A 185 10.94 -6.80 14.97
N ASP A 186 10.56 -8.03 15.29
CA ASP A 186 9.56 -8.31 16.33
C ASP A 186 10.02 -7.81 17.69
N ILE A 187 11.32 -7.93 18.01
CA ILE A 187 11.90 -7.37 19.24
C ILE A 187 11.82 -5.84 19.24
N CYS A 188 12.18 -5.19 18.12
CA CYS A 188 12.09 -3.73 18.02
C CYS A 188 10.65 -3.25 18.22
N LEU A 189 9.68 -3.94 17.61
CA LEU A 189 8.27 -3.62 17.75
C LEU A 189 7.79 -3.80 19.20
N ARG A 190 8.12 -4.93 19.83
CA ARG A 190 7.73 -5.22 21.23
C ARG A 190 8.34 -4.23 22.22
N ARG A 191 9.54 -3.72 21.95
CA ARG A 191 10.25 -2.76 22.81
C ARG A 191 9.99 -1.29 22.44
N ASN A 192 9.09 -1.05 21.48
CA ASN A 192 8.78 0.29 20.96
C ASN A 192 10.03 1.03 20.45
N TRP A 193 10.98 0.29 19.89
CA TRP A 193 12.17 0.84 19.26
C TRP A 193 11.89 1.11 17.77
N PRO A 194 12.43 2.21 17.20
CA PRO A 194 12.39 2.43 15.75
C PRO A 194 13.04 1.25 15.01
N MET A 195 12.58 1.04 13.77
CA MET A 195 13.01 -0.11 12.95
C MET A 195 14.54 -0.18 12.78
N PRO A 196 15.11 -1.41 12.71
CA PRO A 196 16.54 -1.59 12.50
C PRO A 196 17.00 -0.94 11.20
N LEU A 197 18.11 -0.19 11.29
CA LEU A 197 18.70 0.47 10.14
C LEU A 197 19.77 -0.43 9.53
N TYR A 198 19.53 -0.88 8.30
CA TYR A 198 20.48 -1.66 7.51
C TYR A 198 21.24 -0.76 6.55
N ARG A 199 22.56 -0.90 6.49
CA ARG A 199 23.44 -0.19 5.54
C ARG A 199 24.27 -1.19 4.74
N CYS A 200 24.35 -1.01 3.43
CA CYS A 200 25.30 -1.76 2.61
C CYS A 200 26.71 -1.23 2.88
N VAL A 201 27.61 -2.10 3.33
CA VAL A 201 29.01 -1.76 3.63
C VAL A 201 29.88 -2.08 2.42
N ASN A 202 29.63 -3.21 1.76
CA ASN A 202 30.41 -3.64 0.61
C ASN A 202 29.55 -4.46 -0.34
N GLU A 203 29.58 -4.09 -1.62
CA GLU A 203 29.04 -4.89 -2.73
C GLU A 203 30.18 -5.10 -3.72
N GLY A 204 30.59 -6.35 -3.89
CA GLY A 204 31.74 -6.66 -4.73
C GLY A 204 31.83 -8.12 -5.12
N GLY A 205 32.75 -8.42 -6.01
CA GLY A 205 32.99 -9.76 -6.54
C GLY A 205 32.68 -9.87 -8.03
N PRO A 206 33.10 -10.98 -8.66
CA PRO A 206 32.83 -11.24 -10.06
C PRO A 206 31.32 -11.25 -10.34
N ALA A 207 30.91 -10.93 -11.58
CA ALA A 207 29.49 -10.95 -11.96
C ALA A 207 28.79 -12.29 -11.65
N HIS A 208 29.53 -13.39 -11.73
CA HIS A 208 29.07 -14.75 -11.42
C HIS A 208 29.18 -15.13 -9.92
N ALA A 209 29.72 -14.27 -9.06
CA ALA A 209 29.96 -14.54 -7.64
C ALA A 209 29.93 -13.24 -6.80
N LYS A 210 28.86 -12.44 -6.97
CA LYS A 210 28.66 -11.23 -6.19
C LYS A 210 28.48 -11.56 -4.71
N ARG A 211 29.09 -10.73 -3.85
CA ARG A 211 28.97 -10.80 -2.39
C ARG A 211 28.52 -9.44 -1.85
N PHE A 212 27.62 -9.50 -0.89
CA PHE A 212 27.03 -8.36 -0.22
C PHE A 212 27.35 -8.44 1.26
N THR A 213 27.81 -7.32 1.82
CA THR A 213 28.11 -7.18 3.24
C THR A 213 27.22 -6.06 3.78
N PHE A 214 26.43 -6.37 4.80
CA PHE A 214 25.51 -5.42 5.42
C PHE A 214 25.87 -5.18 6.87
N ALA A 215 25.69 -3.95 7.30
CA ALA A 215 25.71 -3.54 8.69
C ALA A 215 24.29 -3.30 9.19
N VAL A 216 24.02 -3.63 10.46
CA VAL A 216 22.76 -3.32 11.14
C VAL A 216 23.01 -2.61 12.45
N ARG A 217 22.16 -1.64 12.77
CA ARG A 217 22.09 -0.98 14.07
C ARG A 217 20.66 -0.65 14.43
N VAL A 218 20.33 -0.67 15.71
CA VAL A 218 19.00 -0.31 16.24
C VAL A 218 19.16 0.89 17.17
N ASN A 219 18.16 1.77 17.22
CA ASN A 219 18.14 2.84 18.21
C ASN A 219 17.26 2.40 19.37
N THR A 220 17.88 2.14 20.52
CA THR A 220 17.19 1.74 21.75
C THR A 220 16.69 2.96 22.49
N ALA A 221 15.49 2.87 23.08
CA ALA A 221 14.92 3.97 23.85
C ALA A 221 15.77 4.35 25.07
N ASP A 222 16.47 3.36 25.65
CA ASP A 222 17.18 3.51 26.93
C ASP A 222 18.65 3.94 26.77
N ARG A 223 19.33 3.52 25.70
CA ARG A 223 20.79 3.71 25.53
C ARG A 223 21.19 4.36 24.21
N GLY A 224 20.22 4.73 23.36
CA GLY A 224 20.49 5.26 22.04
C GLY A 224 20.92 4.18 21.05
N TRP A 225 21.76 4.54 20.08
CA TRP A 225 22.19 3.63 19.00
C TRP A 225 23.05 2.48 19.54
N THR A 226 22.72 1.26 19.10
CA THR A 226 23.57 0.09 19.30
C THR A 226 24.84 0.17 18.45
N ASP A 227 25.85 -0.60 18.84
CA ASP A 227 27.03 -0.84 18.02
C ASP A 227 26.61 -1.37 16.64
N GLU A 228 27.33 -0.90 15.62
CA GLU A 228 27.08 -1.28 14.23
C GLU A 228 27.61 -2.70 14.00
N CYS A 229 26.70 -3.66 13.85
CA CYS A 229 27.04 -5.07 13.64
C CYS A 229 27.17 -5.36 12.15
N ILE A 230 28.39 -5.68 11.70
CA ILE A 230 28.69 -5.99 10.31
C ILE A 230 28.60 -7.50 10.11
N GLY A 231 27.68 -7.94 9.25
CA GLY A 231 27.50 -9.34 8.90
C GLY A 231 28.56 -9.87 7.93
N GLU A 232 28.56 -11.18 7.72
CA GLU A 232 29.46 -11.85 6.78
C GLU A 232 29.12 -11.52 5.31
N PRO A 233 30.10 -11.60 4.38
CA PRO A 233 29.84 -11.42 2.95
C PRO A 233 28.99 -12.56 2.38
N MET A 234 27.74 -12.28 2.02
CA MET A 234 26.78 -13.29 1.55
C MET A 234 26.42 -13.11 0.07
N PRO A 235 26.00 -14.19 -0.63
CA PRO A 235 25.68 -14.13 -2.07
C PRO A 235 24.38 -13.39 -2.41
N SER A 236 23.60 -13.01 -1.40
CA SER A 236 22.34 -12.27 -1.58
C SER A 236 22.20 -11.23 -0.48
N VAL A 237 21.64 -10.07 -0.83
CA VAL A 237 21.29 -8.98 0.10
C VAL A 237 20.48 -9.51 1.28
N LYS A 238 19.51 -10.40 1.03
CA LYS A 238 18.67 -10.97 2.10
C LYS A 238 19.51 -11.73 3.13
N LYS A 239 20.38 -12.63 2.64
CA LYS A 239 21.28 -13.42 3.50
C LYS A 239 22.31 -12.54 4.21
N ALA A 240 22.80 -11.48 3.56
CA ALA A 240 23.75 -10.53 4.17
C ALA A 240 23.11 -9.80 5.35
N LYS A 241 21.85 -9.36 5.19
CA LYS A 241 21.07 -8.75 6.28
C LYS A 241 20.74 -9.75 7.38
N ASP A 242 20.38 -10.99 7.04
CA ASP A 242 20.12 -12.06 8.01
C ASP A 242 21.36 -12.36 8.87
N SER A 243 22.55 -12.34 8.26
CA SER A 243 23.84 -12.51 8.96
C SER A 243 24.13 -11.35 9.90
N ALA A 244 23.95 -10.11 9.44
CA ALA A 244 24.12 -8.92 10.28
C ALA A 244 23.12 -8.91 11.46
N ALA A 245 21.86 -9.27 11.18
CA ALA A 245 20.80 -9.35 12.19
C ALA A 245 21.09 -10.40 13.25
N ALA A 246 21.67 -11.55 12.89
CA ALA A 246 22.05 -12.59 13.84
C ALA A 246 23.08 -12.08 14.86
N LEU A 247 24.11 -11.36 14.40
CA LEU A 247 25.12 -10.77 15.28
C LEU A 247 24.51 -9.73 16.24
N LEU A 248 23.62 -8.88 15.73
CA LEU A 248 22.96 -7.88 16.57
C LEU A 248 21.99 -8.53 17.57
N LEU A 249 21.31 -9.61 17.21
CA LEU A 249 20.47 -10.39 18.12
C LEU A 249 21.27 -10.99 19.27
N GLU A 250 22.46 -11.55 18.99
CA GLU A 250 23.35 -12.05 20.05
C GLU A 250 23.77 -10.93 21.01
N LEU A 251 24.06 -9.75 20.47
CA LEU A 251 24.43 -8.58 21.26
C LEU A 251 23.27 -8.08 22.14
N ILE A 252 22.05 -8.01 21.59
CA ILE A 252 20.84 -7.66 22.33
C ILE A 252 20.51 -8.70 23.42
N ASN A 253 20.67 -9.99 23.12
CA ASN A 253 20.44 -11.06 24.09
C ASN A 253 21.45 -11.01 25.25
N LYS A 254 22.72 -10.68 24.97
CA LYS A 254 23.73 -10.46 26.03
C LYS A 254 23.43 -9.27 26.93
N TRP A 255 22.70 -8.27 26.44
CA TRP A 255 22.30 -7.10 27.25
C TRP A 255 21.08 -7.36 28.13
N CYS A 256 20.35 -8.43 27.87
CA CYS A 256 19.10 -8.78 28.57
C CYS A 256 19.24 -9.99 29.50
N ALA A 257 20.43 -10.62 29.54
CA ALA A 257 20.82 -11.63 30.52
C ALA A 257 21.49 -10.95 31.72
#